data_AF-A0A6J4SGL8-F1
#
_entry.id   AF-A0A6J4SGL8-F1
#
_cell.length_a   1.000
_cell.length_b   1.000
_cell.length_c   1.000
_cell.angle_alpha   90.00
_cell.angle_beta   90.00
_cell.angle_gamma   90.00
#
_symmetry.space_group_name_H-M   'P 1'
#
loop_
_entity.id
_entity.type
_entity.pdbx_description
1 polymer ?
#
loop_
_entity_poly.entity_id
_entity_poly.type
_entity_poly.pdbx_seq_one_letter_code
_entity_poly.pdbx_strand_id
1 'polypeptide(L)'
;PIISVVIGVLILGSSWKLLRESTNILLESTPKDVDAERVGREMASVPGVEEVHDLHIWTITSGFPALAAHVLVGASENCHDRRRDIEAVLARDFGIEHTTLQVDHAGDHHASLQSLRFPAGRD
;
A
#
# COMPACT_ATOMS: atom_id res chain seq x y z
N PRO A 1 -14.86 26.75 39.39
CA PRO A 1 -14.75 27.26 38.01
C PRO A 1 -13.42 26.92 37.31
N ILE A 2 -12.26 27.24 37.89
CA ILE A 2 -10.94 27.07 37.24
C ILE A 2 -10.65 25.59 36.91
N ILE A 3 -10.91 24.69 37.85
CA ILE A 3 -10.69 23.24 37.66
C ILE A 3 -11.49 22.71 36.47
N SER A 4 -12.75 23.14 36.31
CA SER A 4 -13.60 22.75 35.19
C SER A 4 -13.07 23.24 33.84
N VAL A 5 -12.50 24.45 33.80
CA VAL A 5 -11.85 24.99 32.59
C VAL A 5 -10.60 24.18 32.24
N VAL A 6 -9.76 23.85 33.23
CA VAL A 6 -8.57 23.01 33.03
C VAL A 6 -8.95 21.64 32.49
N ILE A 7 -9.94 20.98 33.09
CA ILE A 7 -10.44 19.69 32.62
C ILE A 7 -10.99 19.82 31.19
N GLY A 8 -11.77 20.87 30.91
CA GLY A 8 -12.30 21.12 29.56
C GLY A 8 -11.20 21.25 28.51
N VAL A 9 -10.13 22.00 28.81
CA VAL A 9 -8.97 22.14 27.91
C VAL A 9 -8.26 20.80 27.68
N LEU A 10 -8.06 20.00 28.74
CA LEU A 10 -7.46 18.67 28.62
C LEU A 10 -8.29 17.74 27.73
N ILE A 11 -9.61 17.71 27.93
CA ILE A 11 -10.54 16.91 27.12
C ILE A 11 -10.51 17.37 25.66
N LEU A 12 -10.59 18.68 25.40
CA LEU A 12 -10.53 19.21 24.04
C LEU A 12 -9.22 18.85 23.34
N GLY A 13 -8.09 18.96 24.05
CA GLY A 13 -6.78 18.57 23.52
C GLY A 13 -6.71 17.08 23.18
N SER A 14 -7.19 16.20 24.07
CA SER A 14 -7.20 14.76 23.80
C SER A 14 -8.14 14.38 22.65
N SER A 15 -9.34 14.96 22.62
CA SER A 15 -10.34 14.70 21.58
C SER A 15 -9.86 15.18 20.22
N TRP A 16 -9.20 16.34 20.15
CA TRP A 16 -8.63 16.85 18.90
C TRP A 16 -7.54 15.94 18.34
N LYS A 17 -6.66 15.42 19.21
CA LYS A 17 -5.63 14.45 18.80
C LYS A 17 -6.24 13.18 18.22
N LEU A 18 -7.22 12.60 18.93
CA LEU A 18 -7.92 11.38 18.49
C LEU A 18 -8.65 11.61 17.17
N LEU A 19 -9.41 12.70 17.06
CA LEU A 19 -10.14 13.05 15.84
C LEU A 19 -9.18 13.14 14.64
N ARG A 20 -8.05 13.85 14.81
CA ARG A 20 -7.04 13.99 13.75
C ARG A 20 -6.42 12.64 13.37
N GLU A 21 -6.19 11.74 14.33
CA GLU A 21 -5.66 10.40 14.04
C GLU A 21 -6.67 9.57 13.25
N SER A 22 -7.93 9.52 13.71
CA SER A 22 -9.01 8.83 13.01
C SER A 22 -9.23 9.38 11.60
N THR A 23 -9.19 10.69 11.40
CA THR A 23 -9.31 11.26 10.04
C THR A 23 -8.15 10.87 9.14
N ASN A 24 -6.92 10.72 9.64
CA ASN A 24 -5.80 10.27 8.81
C ASN A 24 -5.99 8.82 8.35
N ILE A 25 -6.51 7.97 9.23
CA ILE A 25 -6.84 6.58 8.91
C ILE A 25 -7.96 6.55 7.86
N LEU A 26 -9.05 7.29 8.09
CA LEU A 26 -10.21 7.32 7.19
C LEU A 26 -9.90 7.92 5.81
N LEU A 27 -8.94 8.84 5.73
CA LEU A 27 -8.48 9.42 4.47
C LEU A 27 -7.37 8.59 3.80
N GLU A 28 -7.07 7.39 4.32
CA GLU A 28 -6.03 6.50 3.81
C GLU A 28 -4.68 7.22 3.65
N SER A 29 -4.39 8.13 4.58
CA SER A 29 -3.16 8.92 4.53
C SER A 29 -1.95 8.02 4.68
N THR A 30 -0.87 8.35 3.97
CA THR A 30 0.40 7.63 4.04
C THR A 30 0.89 7.56 5.49
N PRO A 31 1.32 6.37 5.98
CA PRO A 31 1.84 6.25 7.33
C PRO A 31 2.99 7.23 7.54
N LYS A 32 2.98 7.99 8.63
CA LYS A 32 3.96 9.08 8.87
C LYS A 32 5.41 8.61 8.95
N ASP A 33 5.60 7.33 9.25
CA ASP A 33 6.90 6.72 9.50
C ASP A 33 7.38 5.89 8.29
N VAL A 34 6.66 5.91 7.16
CA VAL A 34 7.00 5.17 5.94
C VAL A 34 7.34 6.12 4.81
N ASP A 35 8.58 6.04 4.32
CA ASP A 35 9.03 6.71 3.10
C ASP A 35 8.68 5.84 1.89
N ALA A 36 7.61 6.20 1.18
CA ALA A 36 7.13 5.47 0.01
C ALA A 36 8.17 5.39 -1.10
N GLU A 37 9.01 6.42 -1.29
CA GLU A 37 10.07 6.35 -2.30
C GLU A 37 11.14 5.34 -1.90
N ARG A 38 11.50 5.29 -0.62
CA ARG A 38 12.44 4.29 -0.11
C ARG A 38 11.89 2.88 -0.29
N VAL A 39 10.62 2.66 0.05
CA VAL A 39 9.94 1.37 -0.15
C VAL A 39 9.99 0.97 -1.63
N GLY A 40 9.61 1.87 -2.53
CA GLY A 40 9.65 1.61 -3.98
C GLY A 40 11.05 1.27 -4.49
N ARG A 41 12.09 1.99 -4.02
CA ARG A 41 13.49 1.69 -4.37
C ARG A 41 13.94 0.32 -3.90
N GLU A 42 13.61 -0.08 -2.67
CA GLU A 42 13.96 -1.41 -2.17
C GLU A 42 13.20 -2.52 -2.93
N MET A 43 11.92 -2.32 -3.24
CA MET A 43 11.15 -3.25 -4.08
C MET A 43 11.78 -3.40 -5.47
N ALA A 44 12.17 -2.29 -6.10
CA ALA A 44 12.81 -2.28 -7.42
C ALA A 44 14.24 -2.86 -7.40
N SER A 45 14.87 -2.97 -6.22
CA SER A 45 16.20 -3.60 -6.08
C SER A 45 16.16 -5.12 -6.06
N VAL A 46 14.97 -5.72 -5.92
CA VAL A 46 14.80 -7.18 -5.94
C VAL A 46 15.20 -7.72 -7.32
N PRO A 47 16.10 -8.72 -7.40
CA PRO A 47 16.52 -9.28 -8.68
C PRO A 47 15.33 -9.75 -9.51
N GLY A 48 15.34 -9.41 -10.80
CA GLY A 48 14.28 -9.74 -11.75
C GLY A 48 13.10 -8.76 -11.77
N VAL A 49 13.05 -7.76 -10.87
CA VAL A 49 12.14 -6.63 -10.96
C VAL A 49 12.71 -5.59 -11.93
N GLU A 50 11.89 -5.14 -12.87
CA GLU A 50 12.25 -4.10 -13.84
C GLU A 50 11.62 -2.76 -13.48
N GLU A 51 10.37 -2.76 -12.97
CA GLU A 51 9.64 -1.54 -12.63
C GLU A 51 8.68 -1.78 -11.45
N VAL A 52 8.48 -0.73 -10.65
CA VAL A 52 7.44 -0.66 -9.63
C VAL A 52 6.71 0.67 -9.80
N HIS A 53 5.41 0.61 -10.03
CA HIS A 53 4.55 1.78 -10.21
C HIS A 53 3.21 1.58 -9.51
N ASP A 54 2.37 2.62 -9.51
CA ASP A 54 1.12 2.67 -8.76
C ASP A 54 1.28 2.22 -7.29
N LEU A 55 2.42 2.56 -6.68
CA LEU A 55 2.74 2.22 -5.31
C LEU A 55 1.91 3.09 -4.36
N HIS A 56 1.00 2.44 -3.65
CA HIS A 56 0.14 3.04 -2.64
C HIS A 56 0.41 2.40 -1.30
N ILE A 57 0.61 3.22 -0.27
CA ILE A 57 0.82 2.78 1.11
C ILE A 57 -0.13 3.57 2.00
N TRP A 58 -0.93 2.87 2.78
CA TRP A 58 -1.91 3.45 3.70
C TRP A 58 -1.91 2.74 5.05
N THR A 59 -2.65 3.28 6.01
CA THR A 59 -2.83 2.68 7.34
C THR A 59 -4.29 2.24 7.48
N ILE A 60 -4.56 0.94 7.69
CA ILE A 60 -5.94 0.45 7.90
C ILE A 60 -6.42 0.80 9.31
N THR A 61 -5.56 0.62 10.31
CA THR A 61 -5.77 1.00 11.71
C THR A 61 -4.42 1.27 12.36
N SER A 62 -4.40 1.85 13.56
CA SER A 62 -3.17 2.21 14.28
C SER A 62 -2.18 1.03 14.32
N GLY A 63 -1.01 1.21 13.71
CA GLY A 63 0.06 0.21 13.65
C GLY A 63 -0.11 -0.90 12.59
N PHE A 64 -1.09 -0.79 11.69
CA PHE A 64 -1.32 -1.77 10.62
C PHE A 64 -1.16 -1.12 9.23
N PRO A 65 0.09 -1.00 8.73
CA PRO A 65 0.34 -0.49 7.39
C PRO A 65 -0.04 -1.54 6.32
N ALA A 66 -0.58 -1.05 5.21
CA ALA A 66 -0.97 -1.83 4.05
C ALA A 66 -0.38 -1.22 2.77
N LEU A 67 -0.13 -2.05 1.77
CA LEU A 67 0.50 -1.65 0.51
C LEU A 67 -0.16 -2.32 -0.68
N ALA A 68 -0.33 -1.56 -1.77
CA ALA A 68 -0.64 -2.09 -3.09
C ALA A 68 0.30 -1.50 -4.12
N ALA A 69 0.72 -2.29 -5.08
CA ALA A 69 1.59 -1.84 -6.18
C ALA A 69 1.44 -2.74 -7.41
N HIS A 70 1.79 -2.18 -8.56
CA HIS A 70 2.04 -2.95 -9.78
C HIS A 70 3.55 -3.08 -9.97
N VAL A 71 4.00 -4.31 -10.16
CA VAL A 71 5.39 -4.66 -10.38
C VAL A 71 5.53 -5.32 -11.75
N LEU A 72 6.50 -4.85 -12.53
CA LEU A 72 6.92 -5.51 -13.75
C LEU A 72 8.19 -6.30 -13.48
N VAL A 73 8.18 -7.56 -13.93
CA VAL A 73 9.35 -8.45 -13.86
C VAL A 73 9.80 -8.81 -15.26
N GLY A 74 11.07 -9.20 -15.41
CA GLY A 74 11.60 -9.54 -16.74
C GLY A 74 10.86 -10.72 -17.38
N ALA A 75 10.74 -10.75 -18.70
CA ALA A 75 9.84 -11.65 -19.46
C ALA A 75 10.01 -13.16 -19.20
N SER A 76 11.16 -13.59 -18.65
CA SER A 76 11.45 -14.98 -18.29
C SER A 76 11.34 -15.28 -16.80
N GLU A 77 11.04 -14.27 -15.98
CA GLU A 77 10.93 -14.41 -14.52
C GLU A 77 9.65 -15.14 -14.11
N ASN A 78 9.68 -15.74 -12.93
CA ASN A 78 8.48 -16.30 -12.32
C ASN A 78 7.81 -15.23 -11.45
N CYS A 79 6.65 -14.71 -11.89
CA CYS A 79 5.91 -13.69 -11.15
C CYS A 79 5.59 -14.09 -9.71
N HIS A 80 5.29 -15.36 -9.45
CA HIS A 80 4.96 -15.80 -8.08
C HIS A 80 6.18 -15.83 -7.17
N ASP A 81 7.36 -16.18 -7.68
CA ASP A 81 8.60 -16.16 -6.90
C ASP A 81 9.01 -14.71 -6.61
N ARG A 82 9.01 -13.85 -7.64
CA ARG A 82 9.34 -12.43 -7.48
C ARG A 82 8.38 -11.73 -6.51
N ARG A 83 7.07 -12.02 -6.59
CA ARG A 83 6.08 -11.54 -5.61
C ARG A 83 6.47 -11.92 -4.18
N ARG A 84 6.82 -13.19 -3.94
CA ARG A 84 7.21 -13.68 -2.61
C ARG A 84 8.49 -13.02 -2.10
N ASP A 85 9.47 -12.81 -2.99
CA ASP A 85 10.73 -12.14 -2.63
C ASP A 85 10.48 -10.69 -2.20
N ILE A 86 9.60 -9.98 -2.92
CA ILE A 86 9.19 -8.61 -2.58
C ILE A 86 8.42 -8.59 -1.26
N GLU A 87 7.45 -9.50 -1.07
CA GLU A 87 6.71 -9.65 0.19
C GLU A 87 7.65 -9.87 1.38
N ALA A 88 8.70 -10.68 1.21
CA ALA A 88 9.70 -10.92 2.25
C ALA A 88 10.54 -9.67 2.57
N VAL A 89 10.91 -8.87 1.57
CA VAL A 89 11.61 -7.58 1.77
C VAL A 89 10.71 -6.60 2.51
N LEU A 90 9.45 -6.46 2.08
CA LEU A 90 8.47 -5.56 2.69
C LEU A 90 8.20 -5.90 4.16
N ALA A 91 8.03 -7.19 4.47
CA ALA A 91 7.84 -7.65 5.84
C ALA A 91 9.09 -7.41 6.71
N ARG A 92 10.27 -7.78 6.21
CA ARG A 92 11.52 -7.73 6.99
C ARG A 92 12.00 -6.29 7.25
N ASP A 93 12.01 -5.46 6.23
CA ASP A 93 12.71 -4.17 6.26
C ASP A 93 11.76 -3.01 6.61
N PHE A 94 10.45 -3.20 6.43
CA PHE A 94 9.43 -2.17 6.64
C PHE A 94 8.28 -2.60 7.57
N GLY A 95 8.18 -3.88 7.94
CA GLY A 95 7.07 -4.39 8.76
C GLY A 95 5.71 -4.35 8.04
N ILE A 96 5.69 -4.32 6.71
CA ILE A 96 4.47 -4.29 5.91
C ILE A 96 4.12 -5.73 5.50
N GLU A 97 3.22 -6.35 6.27
CA GLU A 97 2.79 -7.74 6.02
C GLU A 97 1.51 -7.83 5.17
N HIS A 98 0.73 -6.74 5.09
CA HIS A 98 -0.51 -6.72 4.32
C HIS A 98 -0.29 -6.07 2.94
N THR A 99 -0.02 -6.91 1.94
CA THR A 99 0.34 -6.46 0.59
C THR A 99 -0.58 -7.03 -0.49
N THR A 100 -0.96 -6.21 -1.46
CA THR A 100 -1.59 -6.66 -2.71
C THR A 100 -0.70 -6.26 -3.88
N LEU A 101 0.03 -7.22 -4.44
CA LEU A 101 0.96 -6.98 -5.54
C LEU A 101 0.42 -7.59 -6.82
N GLN A 102 0.12 -6.73 -7.80
CA GLN A 102 -0.04 -7.17 -9.18
C GLN A 102 1.35 -7.34 -9.79
N VAL A 103 1.65 -8.51 -10.35
CA VAL A 103 2.97 -8.80 -10.93
C VAL A 103 2.79 -9.32 -12.34
N ASP A 104 3.24 -8.54 -13.32
CA ASP A 104 3.16 -8.86 -14.75
C ASP A 104 4.57 -8.89 -15.36
N HIS A 105 4.69 -9.48 -16.55
CA HIS A 105 5.93 -9.44 -17.30
C HIS A 105 6.09 -8.11 -18.05
N ALA A 106 7.33 -7.62 -18.13
CA ALA A 106 7.64 -6.47 -18.95
C ALA A 106 7.26 -6.74 -20.41
N GLY A 107 6.46 -5.84 -20.99
CA GLY A 107 5.89 -5.99 -22.34
C GLY A 107 4.44 -6.45 -22.39
N ASP A 108 3.85 -6.92 -21.29
CA ASP A 108 2.43 -7.33 -21.23
C ASP A 108 1.45 -6.16 -21.18
N HIS A 109 1.94 -4.92 -21.08
CA HIS A 109 1.13 -3.69 -20.99
C HIS A 109 0.29 -3.32 -22.24
N HIS A 110 0.20 -4.20 -23.25
CA HIS A 110 -0.48 -3.95 -24.53
C HIS A 110 -1.66 -4.90 -24.87
N ALA A 111 -2.34 -5.51 -23.88
CA ALA A 111 -3.43 -6.45 -24.17
C ALA A 111 -4.77 -6.28 -23.40
N SER A 112 -5.06 -5.16 -22.72
CA SER A 112 -6.23 -5.11 -21.82
C SER A 112 -7.46 -4.30 -22.30
N LEU A 113 -7.43 -3.56 -23.41
CA LEU A 113 -8.62 -2.81 -23.87
C LEU A 113 -9.41 -3.46 -25.03
N GLN A 114 -9.11 -4.71 -25.44
CA GLN A 114 -9.76 -5.30 -26.63
C GLN A 114 -10.64 -6.54 -26.45
N SER A 115 -10.91 -7.05 -25.24
CA SER A 115 -11.85 -8.20 -25.13
C SER A 115 -12.61 -8.35 -23.82
N LEU A 116 -13.27 -7.30 -23.31
CA LEU A 116 -14.45 -7.52 -22.48
C LEU A 116 -15.64 -7.91 -23.38
N ARG A 117 -15.58 -9.10 -23.99
CA ARG A 117 -16.75 -9.76 -24.57
C ARG A 117 -17.42 -10.56 -23.46
N PHE A 118 -18.39 -9.94 -22.79
CA PHE A 118 -19.32 -10.69 -21.96
C PHE A 118 -20.06 -11.70 -22.86
N PRO A 119 -20.03 -13.01 -22.57
CA PRO A 119 -20.85 -13.96 -23.30
C PRO A 119 -22.32 -13.57 -23.06
N ALA A 120 -23.02 -13.18 -24.12
CA ALA A 120 -24.47 -13.06 -24.07
C ALA A 120 -25.04 -14.42 -23.66
N GLY A 121 -25.88 -14.41 -22.62
CA GLY A 121 -26.49 -15.61 -22.07
C GLY A 121 -27.14 -16.44 -23.17
N ARG A 122 -26.99 -17.77 -23.07
CA ARG A 122 -27.84 -18.71 -23.80
C ARG A 122 -29.20 -18.73 -23.10
N ASP A 123 -30.22 -18.38 -23.85
CA ASP A 123 -31.62 -18.75 -23.59
C ASP A 123 -31.86 -20.22 -24.02
#